data_AF-A0A7K5D327-F1
#
_entry.id   AF-A0A7K5D327-F1
#
_cell.length_a   1.000
_cell.length_b   1.000
_cell.length_c   1.000
_cell.angle_alpha   90.00
_cell.angle_beta   90.00
_cell.angle_gamma   90.00
#
_symmetry.space_group_name_H-M   'P 1'
#
loop_
_entity.id
_entity.type
_entity.pdbx_description
1 polymer ?
#
loop_
_entity_poly.entity_id
_entity_poly.type
_entity_poly.pdbx_seq_one_letter_code
_entity_poly.pdbx_strand_id
1 'polypeptide(L)' 'QGPQCERCRPLFVGSALGGGTCRPCSSFCRNHAQVCLSRRDLERARRDPRRYPLE' A
#
# COMPACT_ATOMS: atom_id res chain seq x y z
N GLN A 1 -5.07 -6.73 -1.45
CA GLN A 1 -6.02 -6.16 -0.47
C GLN A 1 -7.30 -5.80 -1.20
N GLY A 2 -8.43 -5.78 -0.49
CA GLY A 2 -9.74 -5.49 -1.06
C GLY A 2 -10.51 -6.79 -1.36
N PRO A 3 -11.84 -6.70 -1.54
CA PRO A 3 -12.70 -7.87 -1.69
C PRO A 3 -12.34 -8.74 -2.90
N GLN A 4 -11.77 -8.13 -3.94
CA GLN A 4 -11.41 -8.79 -5.20
C GLN A 4 -9.90 -8.70 -5.46
N CYS A 5 -9.12 -8.50 -4.39
CA CYS A 5 -7.67 -8.32 -4.48
C CYS A 5 -7.25 -7.15 -5.39
N GLU A 6 -8.11 -6.15 -5.56
CA GLU A 6 -7.95 -5.09 -6.55
C GLU A 6 -6.95 -3.99 -6.15
N ARG A 7 -6.39 -4.05 -4.94
CA ARG A 7 -5.44 -3.08 -4.40
C ARG A 7 -4.23 -3.77 -3.78
N CYS A 8 -3.07 -3.10 -3.81
CA CYS A 8 -1.92 -3.55 -3.03
C CYS A 8 -2.16 -3.41 -1.53
N ARG A 9 -1.44 -4.21 -0.74
CA ARG A 9 -1.39 -4.04 0.72
C ARG A 9 -0.71 -2.69 1.05
N PRO A 10 -0.94 -2.11 2.23
CA PRO A 10 -0.17 -0.95 2.70
C PRO A 10 1.33 -1.19 2.52
N LEU A 11 2.09 -0.16 2.14
CA LEU A 11 3.54 -0.24 1.90
C LEU A 11 3.96 -1.11 0.71
N PHE A 12 3.03 -1.50 -0.16
CA PHE A 12 3.30 -2.12 -1.44
C PHE A 12 2.73 -1.28 -2.57
N VAL A 13 3.46 -1.19 -3.67
CA VAL A 13 3.14 -0.36 -4.84
C VAL A 13 3.13 -1.18 -6.11
N GLY A 14 2.42 -0.66 -7.12
CA GLY A 14 2.18 -1.34 -8.39
C GLY A 14 0.68 -1.55 -8.64
N SER A 15 0.37 -2.35 -9.66
CA SER A 15 -0.99 -2.77 -9.95
C SER A 15 -1.23 -4.16 -9.37
N ALA A 16 -2.37 -4.37 -8.72
CA ALA A 16 -2.83 -5.70 -8.33
C ALA A 16 -3.71 -6.36 -9.42
N LEU A 17 -3.99 -5.65 -10.51
CA LEU A 17 -4.88 -6.06 -11.59
C LEU A 17 -4.10 -6.42 -12.86
N GLY A 18 -4.71 -7.24 -13.72
CA GLY A 18 -4.24 -7.49 -15.09
C GLY A 18 -2.86 -8.13 -15.18
N GLY A 19 -2.51 -9.02 -14.24
CA GLY A 19 -1.18 -9.62 -14.17
C GLY A 19 -0.11 -8.70 -13.58
N GLY A 20 -0.49 -7.52 -13.07
CA GLY A 20 0.41 -6.65 -12.30
C GLY A 20 0.89 -7.29 -11.01
N THR A 21 1.94 -6.73 -10.42
CA THR A 21 2.50 -7.21 -9.16
C THR A 21 2.67 -6.07 -8.17
N CYS A 22 2.32 -6.33 -6.91
CA CYS A 22 2.60 -5.45 -5.78
C CYS A 22 4.02 -5.69 -5.27
N ARG A 23 4.87 -4.65 -5.30
CA ARG A 23 6.26 -4.69 -4.85
C ARG A 23 6.42 -3.88 -3.56
N PRO A 24 7.28 -4.30 -2.62
CA PRO A 24 7.50 -3.55 -1.38
C PRO A 24 8.13 -2.18 -1.65
N CYS A 25 7.77 -1.18 -0.84
CA CYS A 25 8.30 0.19 -0.96
C CYS A 25 9.84 0.21 -0.94
N SER A 26 10.49 -0.58 -0.10
CA SER A 26 11.95 -0.67 -0.04
C SER A 26 12.55 -1.04 -1.40
N SER A 27 12.01 -2.04 -2.09
CA SER A 27 12.48 -2.42 -3.43
C SER A 27 12.19 -1.33 -4.47
N PHE A 28 10.98 -0.75 -4.43
CA PHE A 28 10.56 0.26 -5.40
C PHE A 28 11.35 1.58 -5.25
N CYS A 29 11.53 2.03 -4.01
CA CYS A 29 12.28 3.22 -3.63
C CYS A 29 13.79 2.96 -3.47
N ARG A 30 14.30 1.82 -3.96
CA ARG A 30 15.74 1.44 -3.92
C ARG A 30 16.38 1.64 -2.54
N ASN A 31 15.67 1.20 -1.50
CA ASN A 31 16.03 1.32 -0.08
C ASN A 31 16.18 2.75 0.46
N HIS A 32 15.81 3.78 -0.30
CA HIS A 32 15.75 5.16 0.22
C HIS A 32 14.51 5.42 1.08
N ALA A 33 13.48 4.59 0.96
CA ALA A 33 12.29 4.65 1.80
C ALA A 33 11.73 3.25 2.05
N GLN A 34 11.45 2.96 3.32
CA GLN A 34 10.74 1.74 3.71
C GLN A 34 9.22 1.92 3.70
N VAL A 35 8.78 3.18 3.78
CA VAL A 35 7.37 3.56 3.85
C VAL A 35 7.01 4.42 2.65
N CYS A 36 5.99 4.00 1.90
CA CYS A 36 5.40 4.76 0.82
C CYS A 36 3.89 4.59 0.86
N LEU A 37 3.19 5.71 1.04
CA LEU A 37 1.75 5.80 1.27
C LEU A 37 1.24 7.07 0.62
N SER A 38 0.06 6.99 0.00
CA SER A 38 -0.59 8.21 -0.48
C SER A 38 -1.08 9.05 0.70
N ARG A 39 -1.14 10.38 0.53
CA ARG A 39 -1.68 11.29 1.56
C ARG A 39 -3.08 10.89 2.00
N ARG A 40 -3.92 10.47 1.04
CA ARG A 40 -5.29 9.99 1.29
C ARG A 40 -5.33 8.72 2.15
N ASP A 41 -4.42 7.78 1.91
CA ASP A 41 -4.37 6.53 2.68
C ASP A 41 -3.84 6.77 4.09
N LEU A 42 -2.85 7.66 4.25
CA LEU A 42 -2.38 8.11 5.55
C LEU A 42 -3.49 8.80 6.36
N GLU A 43 -4.26 9.70 5.73
CA GLU A 43 -5.38 10.37 6.38
C GLU A 43 -6.49 9.37 6.79
N ARG A 44 -6.77 8.36 5.97
CA ARG A 44 -7.72 7.28 6.31
C ARG A 44 -7.24 6.43 7.48
N ALA A 45 -5.98 6.02 7.47
CA ALA A 45 -5.37 5.26 8.57
C ALA A 45 -5.35 6.06 9.88
N ARG A 46 -5.12 7.38 9.81
CA ARG A 46 -5.20 8.26 10.98
C ARG A 46 -6.61 8.40 11.53
N ARG A 47 -7.62 8.46 10.67
CA ARG A 47 -9.02 8.60 11.07
C ARG A 47 -9.59 7.30 11.67
N ASP A 48 -9.25 6.15 11.09
CA ASP A 48 -9.74 4.84 11.54
C ASP A 48 -8.64 3.76 11.40
N PRO A 49 -7.75 3.64 12.40
CA PRO A 49 -6.63 2.71 12.35
C PRO A 49 -7.06 1.23 12.34
N ARG A 50 -8.22 0.91 12.94
CA ARG A 50 -8.73 -0.48 13.01
C ARG A 50 -9.22 -0.95 11.65
N ARG A 51 -9.82 -0.05 10.87
CA ARG A 51 -10.33 -0.36 9.52
C ARG A 51 -9.26 -0.24 8.44
N TYR A 52 -8.26 0.62 8.64
CA TYR A 52 -7.18 0.87 7.69
C TYR A 52 -5.80 0.70 8.35
N PRO A 53 -5.44 -0.53 8.79
CA PRO A 53 -4.12 -0.79 9.36
C PRO A 53 -3.03 -0.56 8.30
N LEU A 54 -1.86 -0.11 8.75
CA LEU A 54 -0.66 0.08 7.92
C LEU A 54 0.35 -1.08 8.06
N GLU A 55 0.02 -2.07 8.89
CA GLU A 55 0.86 -3.21 9.31
C GLU A 55 0.41 -4.49 8.60
#